data_AF-A0A848XWX4-F1
#
_entry.id   AF-A0A848XWX4-F1
#
_cell.length_a   1.000
_cell.length_b   1.000
_cell.length_c   1.000
_cell.angle_alpha   90.00
_cell.angle_beta   90.00
_cell.angle_gamma   90.00
#
_symmetry.space_group_name_H-M   'P 1'
#
loop_
_entity.id
_entity.type
_entity.pdbx_description
1 polymer ?
#
loop_
_entity_poly.entity_id
_entity_poly.type
_entity_poly.pdbx_seq_one_letter_code
_entity_poly.pdbx_strand_id
1 'polypeptide(L)'
;MTGFQPRRRGRLRRGWAAATALTAILGIGAFAPAHGQEVSDSLQQRLQERLARLGRAMGDSTGLVPPDSALDGTPQRPGVRRTPPQADSTARVLFDLPGYDLTQYQGEGAAFETATRVLTLTGAEGRSAVLNRQGVQLTADSALVFDERTGRLVTIGAEAVYTPENGDEVTTRRIIF
;
A
#
# COMPACT_ATOMS: atom_id res chain seq x y z
N MET A 1 8.10 58.80 76.50
CA MET A 1 9.58 58.71 76.52
C MET A 1 9.96 57.63 75.53
N THR A 2 10.64 57.82 74.40
CA THR A 2 11.23 58.96 73.65
C THR A 2 11.59 58.27 72.32
N GLY A 3 11.00 58.60 71.17
CA GLY A 3 11.31 59.78 70.38
C GLY A 3 12.21 59.39 69.19
N PHE A 4 12.18 60.21 68.14
CA PHE A 4 13.19 60.30 67.07
C PHE A 4 13.00 59.50 65.76
N GLN A 5 12.24 60.10 64.83
CA GLN A 5 12.71 60.28 63.45
C GLN A 5 13.90 61.26 63.46
N PRO A 6 14.89 61.13 62.56
CA PRO A 6 14.93 62.09 61.46
C PRO A 6 15.57 61.61 60.13
N ARG A 7 15.19 62.38 59.10
CA ARG A 7 15.80 62.59 57.78
C ARG A 7 17.34 62.58 57.74
N ARG A 8 17.89 62.15 56.59
CA ARG A 8 18.83 62.92 55.70
C ARG A 8 19.22 62.03 54.50
N ARG A 9 18.81 62.36 53.28
CA ARG A 9 19.59 63.10 52.27
C ARG A 9 21.10 62.78 52.28
N GLY A 10 21.51 61.95 51.33
CA GLY A 10 22.89 61.80 50.87
C GLY A 10 22.91 61.63 49.36
N ARG A 11 23.25 62.71 48.65
CA ARG A 11 23.67 62.68 47.23
C ARG A 11 25.03 61.96 47.13
N LEU A 12 25.44 61.74 45.87
CA LEU A 12 26.77 61.36 45.35
C LEU A 12 26.84 59.89 44.97
N ARG A 13 27.43 59.47 43.86
CA ARG A 13 27.85 60.08 42.60
C ARG A 13 28.33 58.88 41.77
N ARG A 14 28.04 58.91 40.46
CA ARG A 14 28.89 58.44 39.35
C ARG A 14 29.75 57.17 39.51
N GLY A 15 29.45 56.20 38.65
CA GLY A 15 30.38 55.22 38.06
C GLY A 15 29.56 54.26 37.20
N TRP A 16 29.23 54.56 35.94
CA TRP A 16 30.03 54.30 34.74
C TRP A 16 30.70 52.92 34.72
N ALA A 17 29.99 51.94 34.13
CA ALA A 17 30.49 50.94 33.17
C ALA A 17 29.30 50.02 32.85
N ALA A 18 28.63 50.24 31.72
CA ALA A 18 28.89 49.53 30.47
C ALA A 18 28.16 48.18 30.41
N ALA A 19 26.97 48.19 29.82
CA ALA A 19 26.42 47.07 29.07
C ALA A 19 25.53 47.65 27.97
N THR A 20 26.17 47.97 26.85
CA THR A 20 25.57 48.36 25.59
C THR A 20 25.03 47.15 24.86
N ALA A 21 23.79 47.26 24.35
CA ALA A 21 23.29 46.76 23.06
C ALA A 21 21.77 46.58 23.21
N LEU A 22 20.88 47.02 22.32
CA LEU A 22 20.98 47.76 21.07
C LEU A 22 19.50 48.17 20.79
N THR A 23 19.30 49.44 20.48
CA THR A 23 18.29 49.99 19.53
C THR A 23 17.65 48.96 18.58
N ALA A 24 16.41 49.08 18.08
CA ALA A 24 15.28 50.01 18.19
C ALA A 24 14.26 49.56 17.11
N ILE A 25 13.15 50.31 17.02
CA ILE A 25 12.23 50.45 15.87
C ILE A 25 10.98 49.54 15.97
N LEU A 26 9.87 50.07 16.48
CA LEU A 26 8.81 50.82 15.78
C LEU A 26 7.95 49.91 14.90
N GLY A 27 6.67 49.84 15.26
CA GLY A 27 5.73 48.84 14.76
C GLY A 27 5.29 48.99 13.31
N ILE A 28 4.53 47.98 12.89
CA ILE A 28 3.42 48.00 11.93
C ILE A 28 2.66 46.70 12.20
N GLY A 29 1.33 46.78 12.27
CA GLY A 29 0.47 45.65 12.56
C GLY A 29 0.68 44.50 11.57
N ALA A 30 0.84 43.30 12.11
CA ALA A 30 0.67 42.07 11.37
C ALA A 30 -0.65 41.44 11.85
N PHE A 31 -1.74 41.78 11.18
CA PHE A 31 -2.87 40.88 11.06
C PHE A 31 -2.36 39.68 10.26
N ALA A 32 -2.21 38.53 10.92
CA ALA A 32 -2.04 37.23 10.27
C ALA A 32 -2.78 36.17 11.11
N PRO A 33 -3.44 35.20 10.46
CA PRO A 33 -4.81 34.88 10.78
C PRO A 33 -4.94 33.69 11.74
N ALA A 34 -6.02 33.70 12.52
CA ALA A 34 -6.43 32.63 13.42
C ALA A 34 -7.00 31.39 12.66
N HIS A 35 -6.30 30.89 11.63
CA HIS A 35 -6.73 29.72 10.84
C HIS A 35 -6.03 28.40 11.25
N GLY A 36 -5.16 28.43 12.26
CA GLY A 36 -4.47 27.24 12.77
C GLY A 36 -5.20 26.51 13.90
N GLN A 37 -6.05 27.19 14.68
CA GLN A 37 -6.67 26.61 15.88
C GLN A 37 -7.85 25.69 15.55
N GLU A 38 -8.68 26.05 14.57
CA GLU A 38 -9.87 25.26 14.17
C GLU A 38 -9.49 23.90 13.55
N VAL A 39 -8.36 23.84 12.83
CA VAL A 39 -7.85 22.59 12.25
C VAL A 39 -7.36 21.65 13.36
N SER A 40 -6.68 22.17 14.37
CA SER A 40 -6.23 21.39 15.53
C SER A 40 -7.41 20.80 16.32
N ASP A 41 -8.47 21.58 16.51
CA ASP A 41 -9.68 21.13 17.20
C ASP A 41 -10.40 20.02 16.42
N SER A 42 -10.49 20.16 15.08
CA SER A 42 -11.08 19.11 14.22
C SER A 42 -10.27 17.80 14.25
N LEU A 43 -8.94 17.89 14.39
CA LEU A 43 -8.07 16.71 14.50
C LEU A 43 -8.20 16.05 15.87
N GLN A 44 -8.26 16.83 16.94
CA GLN A 44 -8.52 16.33 18.28
C GLN A 44 -9.88 15.64 18.36
N GLN A 45 -10.91 16.23 17.76
CA GLN A 45 -12.26 15.67 17.73
C GLN A 45 -12.30 14.33 16.98
N ARG A 46 -11.65 14.22 15.82
CA ARG A 46 -11.52 12.95 15.08
C ARG A 46 -10.74 11.89 15.86
N LEU A 47 -9.71 12.30 16.61
CA LEU A 47 -8.89 11.40 17.40
C LEU A 47 -9.67 10.86 18.60
N GLN A 48 -10.45 11.71 19.26
CA GLN A 48 -11.36 11.32 20.35
C GLN A 48 -12.47 10.39 19.85
N GLU A 49 -13.06 10.66 18.69
CA GLU A 49 -14.05 9.76 18.06
C GLU A 49 -13.45 8.38 17.74
N ARG A 50 -12.21 8.32 17.26
CA ARG A 50 -11.51 7.05 17.03
C ARG A 50 -11.25 6.30 18.33
N LEU A 51 -10.79 6.98 19.38
CA LEU A 51 -10.57 6.38 20.69
C LEU A 51 -11.88 5.89 21.33
N ALA A 52 -12.97 6.62 21.17
CA ALA A 52 -14.29 6.20 21.63
C ALA A 52 -14.80 4.94 20.90
N ARG A 53 -14.51 4.79 19.59
CA ARG A 53 -14.81 3.56 18.85
C ARG A 53 -13.96 2.38 19.29
N LEU A 54 -12.67 2.61 19.58
CA LEU A 54 -11.74 1.57 20.04
C LEU A 54 -12.02 1.12 21.48
N GLY A 55 -12.52 2.02 22.33
CA GLY A 55 -12.89 1.75 23.72
C GLY A 55 -14.25 1.06 23.90
N ARG A 56 -15.02 0.86 22.82
CA ARG A 56 -16.26 0.09 22.87
C ARG A 56 -15.89 -1.39 23.07
N ALA A 57 -16.41 -2.01 24.13
CA ALA A 57 -16.09 -3.39 24.50
C ALA A 57 -16.17 -4.34 23.28
N MET A 58 -15.10 -5.09 23.03
CA MET A 58 -15.10 -6.19 22.06
C MET A 58 -16.06 -7.27 22.55
N GLY A 59 -17.29 -7.26 22.05
CA GLY A 59 -18.32 -8.24 22.43
C GLY A 59 -19.60 -8.14 21.61
N ASP A 60 -20.01 -6.93 21.20
CA ASP A 60 -21.28 -6.70 20.50
C ASP A 60 -21.13 -6.37 19.01
N SER A 61 -19.96 -6.63 18.41
CA SER A 61 -19.70 -6.41 16.98
C SER A 61 -19.48 -7.70 16.19
N THR A 62 -19.98 -8.83 16.70
CA THR A 62 -19.97 -10.15 16.02
C THR A 62 -21.04 -10.27 14.94
N GLY A 63 -21.32 -9.18 14.22
CA GLY A 63 -22.31 -9.14 13.13
C GLY A 63 -21.85 -8.32 11.93
N LEU A 64 -20.71 -7.64 12.01
CA LEU A 64 -20.08 -6.94 10.91
C LEU A 64 -18.68 -7.50 10.71
N VAL A 65 -18.61 -8.81 10.47
CA VAL A 65 -17.49 -9.34 9.69
C VAL A 65 -17.70 -8.76 8.30
N PRO A 66 -16.86 -7.82 7.80
CA PRO A 66 -16.89 -7.51 6.38
C PRO A 66 -16.75 -8.85 5.66
N PRO A 67 -17.59 -9.17 4.66
CA PRO A 67 -17.49 -10.43 3.96
C PRO A 67 -16.03 -10.61 3.56
N ASP A 68 -15.42 -11.68 4.07
CA ASP A 68 -14.11 -12.09 3.61
C ASP A 68 -14.21 -12.18 2.09
N SER A 69 -13.31 -11.52 1.37
CA SER A 69 -13.33 -11.48 -0.10
C SER A 69 -13.27 -12.90 -0.70
N ALA A 70 -12.87 -13.88 0.11
CA ALA A 70 -12.86 -15.31 -0.21
C ALA A 70 -14.25 -16.00 -0.15
N LEU A 71 -15.22 -15.46 0.59
CA LEU A 71 -16.56 -16.03 0.75
C LEU A 71 -17.55 -15.60 -0.35
N ASP A 72 -17.19 -14.62 -1.17
CA ASP A 72 -17.96 -14.22 -2.36
C ASP A 72 -17.66 -15.11 -3.58
N GLY A 73 -17.21 -16.34 -3.31
CA GLY A 73 -17.14 -17.45 -4.27
C GLY A 73 -18.54 -17.95 -4.62
N THR A 74 -19.40 -17.07 -5.14
CA THR A 74 -20.56 -17.53 -5.89
C THR A 74 -20.05 -18.39 -7.05
N PRO A 75 -20.60 -19.60 -7.28
CA PRO A 75 -20.21 -20.41 -8.42
C PRO A 75 -20.40 -19.57 -9.69
N GLN A 76 -19.29 -19.19 -10.32
CA GLN A 76 -19.28 -18.34 -11.50
C GLN A 76 -20.25 -18.91 -12.54
N ARG A 77 -21.29 -18.12 -12.88
CA ARG A 77 -22.10 -18.39 -14.06
C ARG A 77 -21.17 -18.43 -15.29
N PRO A 78 -21.22 -19.48 -16.12
CA PRO A 78 -20.49 -19.50 -17.37
C PRO A 78 -20.99 -18.35 -18.25
N GLY A 79 -20.09 -17.45 -18.68
CA GLY A 79 -20.40 -16.43 -19.70
C GLY A 79 -20.09 -14.97 -19.36
N VAL A 80 -19.63 -14.62 -18.15
CA VAL A 80 -19.19 -13.23 -17.90
C VAL A 80 -17.77 -13.04 -18.43
N ARG A 81 -17.66 -12.43 -19.61
CA ARG A 81 -16.39 -11.99 -20.21
C ARG A 81 -15.78 -10.89 -19.34
N ARG A 82 -14.94 -11.26 -18.37
CA ARG A 82 -14.11 -10.30 -17.63
C ARG A 82 -12.99 -9.85 -18.56
N THR A 83 -12.94 -8.55 -18.85
CA THR A 83 -11.73 -7.89 -19.33
C THR A 83 -10.58 -8.29 -18.39
N PRO A 84 -9.40 -8.68 -18.91
CA PRO A 84 -8.30 -9.07 -18.03
C PRO A 84 -8.04 -7.93 -17.04
N PRO A 85 -7.91 -8.24 -15.73
CA PRO A 85 -7.65 -7.22 -14.74
C PRO A 85 -6.36 -6.51 -15.13
N GLN A 86 -6.47 -5.25 -15.56
CA GLN A 86 -5.30 -4.41 -15.72
C GLN A 86 -4.65 -4.32 -14.34
N ALA A 87 -3.36 -4.67 -14.24
CA ALA A 87 -2.64 -4.69 -12.98
C ALA A 87 -2.85 -3.38 -12.21
N ASP A 88 -3.39 -3.49 -11.00
CA ASP A 88 -3.67 -2.35 -10.15
C ASP A 88 -2.38 -1.68 -9.65
N SER A 89 -2.50 -0.52 -9.00
CA SER A 89 -1.34 0.21 -8.48
C SER A 89 -0.52 -0.60 -7.47
N THR A 90 -1.14 -1.55 -6.77
CA THR A 90 -0.47 -2.38 -5.76
C THR A 90 0.38 -3.46 -6.43
N ALA A 91 -0.18 -4.15 -7.44
CA ALA A 91 0.54 -5.12 -8.26
C ALA A 91 1.77 -4.49 -8.92
N ARG A 92 1.66 -3.24 -9.40
CA ARG A 92 2.81 -2.48 -9.93
C ARG A 92 3.94 -2.30 -8.91
N VAL A 93 3.61 -1.92 -7.68
CA VAL A 93 4.62 -1.77 -6.62
C VAL A 93 5.30 -3.10 -6.31
N LEU A 94 4.57 -4.22 -6.39
CA LEU A 94 5.16 -5.55 -6.19
C LEU A 94 6.12 -5.95 -7.33
N PHE A 95 5.88 -5.50 -8.56
CA PHE A 95 6.80 -5.75 -9.68
C PHE A 95 8.13 -4.99 -9.54
N ASP A 96 8.10 -3.80 -8.93
CA ASP A 96 9.29 -2.96 -8.78
C ASP A 96 10.09 -3.26 -7.50
N LEU A 97 9.69 -4.26 -6.71
CA LEU A 97 10.32 -4.56 -5.43
C LEU A 97 11.67 -5.27 -5.65
N PRO A 98 12.80 -4.67 -5.24
CA PRO A 98 14.11 -5.26 -5.46
C PRO A 98 14.27 -6.55 -4.66
N GLY A 99 14.80 -7.58 -5.30
CA GLY A 99 15.07 -8.89 -4.68
C GLY A 99 13.87 -9.84 -4.65
N TYR A 100 12.77 -9.53 -5.35
CA TYR A 100 11.62 -10.42 -5.49
C TYR A 100 11.39 -10.80 -6.94
N ASP A 101 11.11 -12.09 -7.16
CA ASP A 101 10.77 -12.64 -8.46
C ASP A 101 9.26 -12.89 -8.54
N LEU A 102 8.55 -12.10 -9.34
CA LEU A 102 7.12 -12.28 -9.50
C LEU A 102 6.79 -13.22 -10.66
N THR A 103 5.89 -14.16 -10.41
CA THR A 103 5.27 -14.97 -11.45
C THR A 103 3.81 -14.55 -11.59
N GLN A 104 3.43 -14.15 -12.79
CA GLN A 104 2.06 -13.80 -13.14
C GLN A 104 1.42 -14.96 -13.90
N TYR A 105 0.16 -15.20 -13.58
CA TYR A 105 -0.66 -16.19 -14.24
C TYR A 105 -1.92 -15.52 -14.77
N GLN A 106 -2.26 -15.80 -16.02
CA GLN A 106 -3.45 -15.30 -16.67
C GLN A 106 -4.11 -16.45 -17.44
N GLY A 107 -5.43 -16.48 -17.46
CA GLY A 107 -6.21 -17.51 -18.16
C GLY A 107 -7.69 -17.26 -18.02
N GLU A 108 -8.50 -18.17 -18.57
CA GLU A 108 -9.93 -18.21 -18.31
C GLU A 108 -10.20 -18.55 -16.84
N GLY A 109 -9.44 -19.51 -16.30
CA GLY A 109 -9.56 -19.97 -14.92
C GLY A 109 -8.24 -20.50 -14.38
N ALA A 110 -8.20 -20.65 -13.06
CA ALA A 110 -7.09 -21.23 -12.33
C ALA A 110 -7.63 -22.15 -11.23
N ALA A 111 -7.10 -23.35 -11.13
CA ALA A 111 -7.39 -24.30 -10.06
C ALA A 111 -6.07 -24.71 -9.40
N PHE A 112 -5.99 -24.54 -8.08
CA PHE A 112 -4.84 -24.98 -7.29
C PHE A 112 -5.27 -26.11 -6.34
N GLU A 113 -4.73 -27.30 -6.57
CA GLU A 113 -4.95 -28.43 -5.67
C GLU A 113 -3.89 -28.40 -4.57
N THR A 114 -4.32 -28.11 -3.34
CA THR A 114 -3.41 -27.92 -2.20
C THR A 114 -2.76 -29.23 -1.74
N ALA A 115 -3.45 -30.36 -1.87
CA ALA A 115 -2.94 -31.66 -1.45
C ALA A 115 -1.77 -32.13 -2.34
N THR A 116 -1.85 -31.87 -3.64
CA THR A 116 -0.83 -32.25 -4.62
C THR A 116 0.11 -31.11 -5.00
N ARG A 117 -0.22 -29.87 -4.61
CA ARG A 117 0.44 -28.63 -5.01
C ARG A 117 0.56 -28.47 -6.52
N VAL A 118 -0.54 -28.76 -7.22
CA VAL A 118 -0.63 -28.61 -8.67
C VAL A 118 -1.50 -27.42 -9.00
N LEU A 119 -0.93 -26.45 -9.73
CA LEU A 119 -1.65 -25.34 -10.34
C LEU A 119 -2.01 -25.72 -11.78
N THR A 120 -3.29 -25.65 -12.11
CA THR A 120 -3.80 -25.77 -13.47
C THR A 120 -4.39 -24.44 -13.90
N LEU A 121 -3.87 -23.86 -14.98
CA LEU A 121 -4.44 -22.69 -15.65
C LEU A 121 -5.17 -23.17 -16.89
N THR A 122 -6.44 -22.78 -17.02
CA THR A 122 -7.28 -23.12 -18.15
C THR A 122 -7.31 -21.95 -19.12
N GLY A 123 -7.00 -22.25 -20.38
CA GLY A 123 -7.22 -21.38 -21.52
C GLY A 123 -8.52 -21.75 -22.23
N ALA A 124 -9.08 -20.78 -22.93
CA ALA A 124 -10.22 -20.93 -23.81
C ALA A 124 -10.01 -20.09 -25.07
N GLU A 125 -10.89 -20.25 -26.06
CA GLU A 125 -10.84 -19.44 -27.28
C GLU A 125 -10.82 -17.94 -26.98
N GLY A 126 -9.78 -17.26 -27.47
CA GLY A 126 -9.53 -15.84 -27.24
C GLY A 126 -9.02 -15.47 -25.84
N ARG A 127 -8.80 -16.44 -24.95
CA ARG A 127 -8.18 -16.28 -23.62
C ARG A 127 -7.27 -17.48 -23.31
N SER A 128 -6.08 -17.46 -23.89
CA SER A 128 -5.04 -18.45 -23.65
C SER A 128 -4.58 -18.47 -22.19
N ALA A 129 -4.08 -19.61 -21.73
CA ALA A 129 -3.36 -19.71 -20.48
C ALA A 129 -1.95 -19.13 -20.67
N VAL A 130 -1.61 -18.10 -19.90
CA VAL A 130 -0.34 -17.38 -19.98
C VAL A 130 0.34 -17.40 -18.62
N LEU A 131 1.62 -17.74 -18.63
CA LEU A 131 2.54 -17.60 -17.52
C LEU A 131 3.61 -16.57 -17.91
N ASN A 132 3.84 -15.59 -17.05
CA ASN A 132 4.93 -14.64 -17.20
C ASN A 132 5.80 -14.67 -15.94
N ARG A 133 7.08 -15.01 -16.10
CA ARG A 133 8.06 -15.08 -15.02
C ARG A 133 9.35 -14.42 -15.49
N GLN A 134 9.77 -13.35 -14.82
CA GLN A 134 11.07 -12.70 -15.08
C GLN A 134 11.31 -12.37 -16.57
N GLY A 135 10.30 -11.81 -17.25
CA GLY A 135 10.43 -11.47 -18.67
C GLY A 135 10.30 -12.64 -19.65
N VAL A 136 10.22 -13.88 -19.15
CA VAL A 136 9.88 -15.06 -19.95
C VAL A 136 8.37 -15.27 -19.94
N GLN A 137 7.79 -15.36 -21.13
CA GLN A 137 6.37 -15.63 -21.31
C GLN A 137 6.15 -17.01 -21.93
N LEU A 138 5.22 -17.77 -21.35
CA LEU A 138 4.77 -19.04 -21.87
C LEU A 138 3.26 -18.99 -22.05
N THR A 139 2.79 -19.28 -23.27
CA THR A 139 1.39 -19.26 -23.65
C THR A 139 0.95 -20.65 -24.11
N ALA A 140 -0.22 -21.11 -23.67
CA ALA A 140 -0.88 -22.31 -24.14
C ALA A 140 -2.34 -22.01 -24.48
N ASP A 141 -2.84 -22.58 -25.56
CA ASP A 141 -4.23 -22.44 -26.00
C ASP A 141 -5.23 -23.09 -25.02
N SER A 142 -4.92 -24.29 -24.52
CA SER A 142 -5.86 -25.08 -23.71
C SER A 142 -5.54 -25.08 -22.21
N ALA A 143 -4.32 -25.48 -21.80
CA ALA A 143 -3.97 -25.45 -20.38
C ALA A 143 -2.46 -25.40 -20.11
N LEU A 144 -2.12 -24.85 -18.94
CA LEU A 144 -0.79 -24.92 -18.33
C LEU A 144 -0.92 -25.66 -16.99
N VAL A 145 -0.09 -26.68 -16.80
CA VAL A 145 -0.03 -27.44 -15.54
C VAL A 145 1.34 -27.23 -14.92
N PHE A 146 1.36 -26.73 -13.70
CA PHE A 146 2.56 -26.51 -12.90
C PHE A 146 2.49 -27.33 -11.62
N ASP A 147 3.45 -28.24 -11.45
CA ASP A 147 3.67 -28.99 -10.21
C ASP A 147 4.70 -28.24 -9.37
N GLU A 148 4.26 -27.60 -8.29
CA GLU A 148 5.12 -26.75 -7.45
C GLU A 148 6.19 -27.56 -6.72
N ARG A 149 5.89 -28.82 -6.39
CA ARG A 149 6.79 -29.69 -5.63
C ARG A 149 8.02 -30.10 -6.45
N THR A 150 7.81 -30.30 -7.74
CA THR A 150 8.88 -30.70 -8.68
C THR A 150 9.40 -29.54 -9.51
N GLY A 151 8.69 -28.41 -9.53
CA GLY A 151 8.96 -27.29 -10.44
C GLY A 151 8.59 -27.56 -11.89
N ARG A 152 7.95 -28.70 -12.17
CA ARG A 152 7.65 -29.15 -13.54
C ARG A 152 6.52 -28.32 -14.14
N LEU A 153 6.73 -27.83 -15.36
CA LEU A 153 5.75 -27.04 -16.10
C LEU A 153 5.44 -27.71 -17.44
N VAL A 154 4.16 -27.88 -17.76
CA VAL A 154 3.72 -28.57 -18.97
C VAL A 154 2.61 -27.77 -19.64
N THR A 155 2.74 -27.56 -20.95
CA THR A 155 1.64 -27.05 -21.78
C THR A 155 0.79 -28.20 -22.32
N ILE A 156 -0.51 -27.97 -22.41
CA ILE A 156 -1.49 -28.89 -22.97
C ILE A 156 -2.30 -28.12 -24.01
N GLY A 157 -2.51 -28.75 -25.16
CA GLY A 157 -3.36 -28.24 -26.24
C GLY A 157 -2.75 -28.46 -27.61
N ALA A 158 -3.19 -27.69 -28.60
CA ALA A 158 -2.70 -27.81 -29.98
C ALA A 158 -1.46 -26.96 -30.22
N GLU A 159 -1.34 -25.83 -29.53
CA GLU A 159 -0.28 -24.84 -29.74
C GLU A 159 0.20 -24.24 -28.41
N ALA A 160 1.51 -24.15 -28.29
CA ALA A 160 2.22 -23.52 -27.20
C ALA A 160 3.30 -22.60 -27.75
N VAL A 161 3.42 -21.43 -27.14
CA VAL A 161 4.34 -20.37 -27.56
C VAL A 161 5.22 -20.00 -26.38
N TYR A 162 6.53 -20.04 -26.57
CA TYR A 162 7.52 -19.58 -25.61
C TYR A 162 8.23 -18.36 -26.14
N THR A 163 8.14 -17.27 -25.38
CA THR A 163 8.76 -15.99 -25.70
C THR A 163 9.79 -15.70 -24.61
N PRO A 164 11.10 -15.90 -24.88
CA PRO A 164 12.14 -15.56 -23.91
C PRO A 164 12.25 -14.03 -23.74
N GLU A 165 12.85 -13.58 -22.65
CA GLU A 165 13.14 -12.15 -22.42
C GLU A 165 14.01 -11.57 -23.55
N ASN A 166 15.00 -12.36 -23.99
CA ASN A 166 15.89 -12.04 -25.09
C ASN A 166 15.95 -13.23 -26.05
N GLY A 167 15.58 -13.02 -27.31
CA GLY A 167 15.65 -14.04 -28.36
C GLY A 167 14.37 -14.15 -29.18
N ASP A 168 14.33 -15.17 -30.03
CA ASP A 168 13.21 -15.43 -30.92
C ASP A 168 12.13 -16.27 -30.22
N GLU A 169 10.88 -16.00 -30.57
CA GLU A 169 9.73 -16.78 -30.13
C GLU A 169 9.77 -18.20 -30.70
N VAL A 170 9.40 -19.17 -29.87
CA VAL A 170 9.34 -20.59 -30.24
C VAL A 170 7.91 -21.10 -30.13
N THR A 171 7.34 -21.45 -31.28
CA THR A 171 6.01 -22.08 -31.38
C THR A 171 6.16 -23.60 -31.55
N THR A 172 5.44 -24.37 -30.73
CA THR A 172 5.43 -25.84 -30.78
C THR A 172 4.09 -26.39 -30.32
N ARG A 173 3.88 -27.70 -30.46
CA ARG A 173 2.68 -28.37 -29.92
C ARG A 173 2.73 -28.58 -28.42
N ARG A 174 3.94 -28.70 -27.85
CA ARG A 174 4.12 -29.03 -26.44
C ARG A 174 5.46 -28.54 -25.92
N ILE A 175 5.43 -27.97 -24.73
CA ILE A 175 6.58 -27.48 -23.98
C ILE A 175 6.56 -28.15 -22.61
N ILE A 176 7.74 -28.59 -22.17
CA ILE A 176 7.97 -29.21 -20.88
C ILE A 176 9.25 -28.61 -20.31
N PHE A 177 9.17 -28.08 -19.10
CA PHE A 177 10.30 -27.65 -18.29
C PHE A 177 10.41 -28.51 -17.03
#